data_AF-A0A964N160-F1
#
_entry.id   AF-A0A964N160-F1
#
_cell.length_a   1.000
_cell.length_b   1.000
_cell.length_c   1.000
_cell.angle_alpha   90.00
_cell.angle_beta   90.00
_cell.angle_gamma   90.00
#
_symmetry.space_group_name_H-M   'P 1'
#
loop_
_entity.id
_entity.type
_entity.pdbx_description
1 polymer ?
#
loop_
_entity_poly.entity_id
_entity_poly.type
_entity_poly.pdbx_seq_one_letter_code
_entity_poly.pdbx_strand_id
1 'polypeptide(L)'
;PQGNIVVINIGNSDVLTFSPAGQLVKTENAVQGGNDGLVVMADGTKYVSSVQLGGVSRIRPGRPAELIARNIPNPASMCYDAGANQLVIPMNANNGLAFIPLN
;
A
#
# COMPACT_ATOMS: atom_id res chain seq x y z
N PRO A 1 7.26 13.35 2.12
CA PRO A 1 6.28 13.60 1.02
C PRO A 1 6.62 14.87 0.24
N GLN A 2 6.91 14.75 -1.06
CA GLN A 2 7.23 15.89 -1.95
C GLN A 2 5.98 16.73 -2.32
N GLY A 3 4.86 16.57 -1.61
CA GLY A 3 3.57 17.18 -1.94
C GLY A 3 2.85 16.54 -3.15
N ASN A 4 3.42 15.47 -3.72
CA ASN A 4 2.82 14.75 -4.84
C ASN A 4 1.64 13.87 -4.40
N ILE A 5 0.77 13.53 -5.36
CA ILE A 5 -0.40 12.67 -5.19
C ILE A 5 -0.01 11.26 -5.60
N VAL A 6 -0.30 10.27 -4.75
CA VAL A 6 -0.07 8.85 -5.08
C VAL A 6 -1.41 8.19 -5.34
N VAL A 7 -1.51 7.50 -6.48
CA VAL A 7 -2.70 6.77 -6.92
C VAL A 7 -2.33 5.31 -7.10
N ILE A 8 -3.20 4.42 -6.65
CA ILE A 8 -3.11 2.98 -6.90
C ILE A 8 -4.36 2.53 -7.65
N ASN A 9 -4.17 1.55 -8.53
CA ASN A 9 -5.26 1.03 -9.36
C ASN A 9 -5.65 -0.38 -8.92
N ILE A 10 -6.94 -0.62 -8.76
CA ILE A 10 -7.43 -1.97 -8.46
C ILE A 10 -7.17 -2.95 -9.62
N GLY A 11 -7.20 -2.47 -10.86
CA GLY A 11 -7.08 -3.32 -12.06
C GLY A 11 -5.68 -3.88 -12.35
N ASN A 12 -4.63 -3.35 -11.72
CA ASN A 12 -3.25 -3.80 -11.93
C ASN A 12 -2.40 -3.56 -10.66
N SER A 13 -1.07 -3.67 -10.77
CA SER A 13 -0.15 -3.44 -9.65
C SER A 13 0.47 -2.04 -9.64
N ASP A 14 -0.01 -1.12 -10.48
CA ASP A 14 0.61 0.20 -10.60
C ASP A 14 0.40 1.06 -9.35
N VAL A 15 1.47 1.76 -9.01
CA VAL A 15 1.53 2.82 -8.00
C VAL A 15 2.05 4.07 -8.69
N LEU A 16 1.13 4.95 -9.06
CA LEU A 16 1.37 6.14 -9.86
C LEU A 16 1.60 7.33 -8.94
N THR A 17 2.61 8.15 -9.23
CA THR A 17 2.83 9.43 -8.54
C THR A 17 2.61 10.56 -9.52
N PHE A 18 1.69 11.45 -9.19
CA PHE A 18 1.36 12.66 -9.94
C PHE A 18 1.84 13.91 -9.19
N SER A 19 2.27 14.93 -9.92
CA SER A 19 2.41 16.26 -9.34
C SER A 19 1.02 16.84 -8.98
N PRO A 20 0.93 17.88 -8.14
CA PRO A 20 -0.31 18.60 -7.90
C PRO A 20 -0.95 19.20 -9.16
N ALA A 21 -0.17 19.38 -10.23
CA ALA A 21 -0.65 19.83 -11.54
C ALA A 21 -1.23 18.69 -12.40
N GLY A 22 -1.29 17.45 -11.89
CA GLY A 22 -1.82 16.30 -12.60
C GLY A 22 -0.84 15.63 -13.58
N GLN A 23 0.44 16.01 -13.55
CA GLN A 23 1.45 15.38 -14.40
C GLN A 23 1.92 14.06 -13.76
N LEU A 24 1.90 12.95 -14.51
CA LEU A 24 2.53 11.70 -14.08
C LEU A 24 4.06 11.89 -14.02
N VAL A 25 4.64 11.71 -12.84
CA VAL A 25 6.08 11.90 -12.59
C VAL A 25 6.81 10.61 -12.23
N LYS A 26 6.09 9.55 -11.81
CA LYS A 26 6.68 8.25 -11.49
C LYS A 26 5.65 7.14 -11.58
N THR A 27 6.09 5.98 -12.07
CA THR A 27 5.37 4.70 -11.96
C THR A 27 6.23 3.73 -11.18
N GLU A 28 5.66 3.13 -10.15
CA GLU A 28 6.19 2.00 -9.40
C GLU A 28 5.18 0.85 -9.47
N ASN A 29 5.58 -0.35 -9.03
CA ASN A 29 4.69 -1.51 -8.98
C ASN A 29 4.69 -2.13 -7.59
N ALA A 30 3.50 -2.46 -7.09
CA ALA A 30 3.34 -3.40 -5.99
C ALA A 30 3.69 -4.82 -6.46
N VAL A 31 3.95 -5.74 -5.51
CA VAL A 31 4.24 -7.14 -5.83
C VAL A 31 3.01 -7.85 -6.40
N GLN A 32 1.82 -7.43 -5.97
CA GLN A 32 0.53 -7.97 -6.38
C GLN A 32 -0.32 -6.84 -6.99
N GLY A 33 -1.23 -7.20 -7.91
CA GLY A 33 -2.30 -6.29 -8.36
C GLY A 33 -3.50 -6.33 -7.42
N GLY A 34 -4.65 -5.80 -7.85
CA GLY A 34 -5.84 -5.79 -6.98
C GLY A 34 -5.71 -4.79 -5.83
N ASN A 35 -5.06 -3.66 -6.08
CA ASN A 35 -4.72 -2.67 -5.05
C ASN A 35 -5.97 -1.98 -4.48
N ASP A 36 -5.95 -1.67 -3.19
CA ASP A 36 -7.04 -0.92 -2.51
C ASP A 36 -6.48 0.06 -1.47
N GLY A 37 -5.78 -0.47 -0.47
CA GLY A 37 -5.17 0.33 0.59
C GLY A 37 -3.82 0.92 0.21
N LEU A 38 -3.56 2.15 0.65
CA LEU A 38 -2.30 2.85 0.45
C LEU A 38 -1.89 3.61 1.71
N VAL A 39 -0.67 3.39 2.18
CA VAL A 39 0.02 4.28 3.14
C VAL A 39 1.29 4.82 2.49
N VAL A 40 1.53 6.12 2.61
CA VAL A 40 2.79 6.76 2.20
C VAL A 40 3.49 7.33 3.43
N MET A 41 4.67 6.80 3.73
CA MET A 41 5.49 7.19 4.87
C MET A 41 6.30 8.45 4.58
N ALA A 42 6.80 9.10 5.63
CA ALA A 42 7.60 10.33 5.50
C ALA A 42 8.87 10.16 4.65
N ASP A 43 9.52 9.00 4.76
CA ASP A 43 10.72 8.60 4.02
C ASP A 43 10.45 8.21 2.55
N GLY A 44 9.18 8.22 2.13
CA GLY A 44 8.74 7.84 0.78
C GLY A 44 8.47 6.35 0.60
N THR A 45 8.61 5.53 1.65
CA THR A 45 8.15 4.14 1.66
C THR A 45 6.64 4.10 1.46
N LYS A 46 6.17 3.19 0.60
CA LYS A 46 4.75 2.95 0.36
C LYS A 46 4.36 1.55 0.79
N TYR A 47 3.18 1.42 1.38
CA TYR A 47 2.52 0.16 1.64
C TYR A 47 1.25 0.08 0.83
N VAL A 48 1.04 -1.04 0.14
CA VAL A 48 -0.14 -1.26 -0.70
C VAL A 48 -0.77 -2.60 -0.37
N SER A 49 -2.03 -2.61 0.02
CA SER A 49 -2.79 -3.85 0.19
C SER A 49 -3.34 -4.34 -1.14
N SER A 50 -3.35 -5.66 -1.34
CA SER A 50 -4.06 -6.31 -2.43
C SER A 50 -5.37 -6.92 -1.90
N VAL A 51 -6.49 -6.24 -2.10
CA VAL A 51 -7.81 -6.73 -1.66
C VAL A 51 -8.21 -8.02 -2.38
N GLN A 52 -7.69 -8.24 -3.60
CA GLN A 52 -7.98 -9.44 -4.40
C GLN A 52 -7.05 -10.62 -4.10
N LEU A 53 -5.78 -10.36 -3.75
CA LEU A 53 -4.75 -11.42 -3.59
C LEU A 53 -4.24 -11.58 -2.16
N GLY A 54 -4.73 -10.76 -1.22
CA GLY A 54 -4.55 -10.96 0.21
C GLY A 54 -3.16 -10.65 0.76
N GLY A 55 -2.36 -9.86 0.05
CA GLY A 55 -1.01 -9.48 0.46
C GLY A 55 -0.83 -7.99 0.72
N VAL A 56 0.31 -7.64 1.34
CA VAL A 56 0.74 -6.25 1.54
C VAL A 56 2.14 -6.07 0.96
N SER A 57 2.26 -5.19 -0.03
CA SER A 57 3.53 -4.83 -0.65
C SER A 57 4.18 -3.67 0.10
N ARG A 58 5.50 -3.74 0.31
CA ARG A 58 6.35 -2.63 0.76
C ARG A 58 7.22 -2.18 -0.42
N ILE A 59 7.18 -0.88 -0.71
CA ILE A 59 7.93 -0.26 -1.80
C ILE A 59 8.80 0.83 -1.20
N ARG A 60 10.11 0.61 -1.16
CA ARG A 60 11.07 1.63 -0.71
C ARG A 60 11.69 2.35 -1.91
N PRO A 61 12.01 3.66 -1.80
CA PRO A 61 12.69 4.37 -2.88
C PRO A 61 13.96 3.66 -3.35
N GLY A 62 14.06 3.41 -4.65
CA GLY A 62 15.24 2.79 -5.28
C GLY A 62 15.43 1.30 -5.00
N ARG A 63 14.45 0.61 -4.39
CA ARG A 63 14.51 -0.83 -4.12
C ARG A 63 13.35 -1.56 -4.80
N PRO A 64 13.53 -2.84 -5.17
CA PRO A 64 12.42 -3.69 -5.60
C PRO A 64 11.32 -3.77 -4.53
N ALA A 65 10.07 -3.85 -4.97
CA ALA A 65 8.95 -4.11 -4.08
C ALA A 65 9.04 -5.51 -3.46
N GLU A 66 8.60 -5.65 -2.21
CA GLU A 66 8.59 -6.92 -1.49
C GLU A 66 7.25 -7.15 -0.80
N LEU A 67 6.87 -8.41 -0.62
CA LEU A 67 5.63 -8.78 0.06
C LEU A 67 5.93 -9.03 1.54
N ILE A 68 5.37 -8.19 2.42
CA ILE A 68 5.64 -8.24 3.87
C ILE A 68 4.57 -8.97 4.68
N ALA A 69 3.40 -9.20 4.07
CA ALA A 69 2.33 -9.99 4.64
C ALA A 69 1.55 -10.72 3.54
N ARG A 70 0.97 -11.87 3.87
CA ARG A 70 0.25 -12.77 2.95
C ARG A 70 -0.95 -13.38 3.65
N ASN A 71 -1.87 -13.94 2.87
CA ASN A 71 -3.03 -14.68 3.34
C ASN A 71 -3.95 -13.85 4.25
N ILE A 72 -4.01 -12.54 4.03
CA ILE A 72 -4.98 -11.67 4.68
C ILE A 72 -6.30 -11.77 3.90
N PRO A 73 -7.43 -12.13 4.54
CA PRO A 73 -8.72 -12.19 3.86
C PRO A 73 -9.20 -10.80 3.40
N ASN A 74 -9.21 -10.56 2.07
CA ASN A 74 -9.66 -9.31 1.43
C ASN A 74 -9.26 -8.01 2.19
N PRO A 75 -7.95 -7.70 2.28
CA PRO A 75 -7.45 -6.52 2.99
C PRO A 75 -7.83 -5.24 2.25
N ALA A 76 -8.89 -4.60 2.69
CA ALA A 76 -9.40 -3.36 2.14
C ALA A 76 -8.79 -2.17 2.88
N SER A 77 -8.51 -1.07 2.18
CA SER A 77 -7.88 0.12 2.77
C SER A 77 -6.65 -0.18 3.66
N MET A 78 -6.19 0.79 4.44
CA MET A 78 -5.22 0.64 5.54
C MET A 78 -4.89 2.00 6.16
N CYS A 79 -4.53 2.00 7.45
CA CYS A 79 -3.86 3.14 8.09
C CYS A 79 -2.56 2.69 8.78
N TYR A 80 -1.70 3.66 9.10
CA TYR A 80 -0.51 3.44 9.90
C TYR A 80 -0.77 3.87 11.35
N ASP A 81 -0.61 2.93 12.27
CA ASP A 81 -0.59 3.17 13.70
C ASP A 81 0.85 3.39 14.15
N ALA A 82 1.20 4.66 14.38
CA ALA A 82 2.53 5.06 14.81
C ALA A 82 2.84 4.66 16.27
N GLY A 83 1.82 4.45 17.10
CA GLY A 83 2.02 4.08 18.51
C GLY A 83 2.55 2.66 18.66
N ALA A 84 2.09 1.74 17.81
CA ALA A 84 2.54 0.36 17.78
C ALA A 84 3.45 0.03 16.57
N ASN A 85 3.77 1.02 15.74
CA ASN A 85 4.54 0.88 14.51
C ASN A 85 4.02 -0.28 13.61
N GLN A 86 2.74 -0.21 13.25
CA GLN A 86 2.07 -1.28 12.50
C GLN A 86 1.08 -0.72 11.48
N LEU A 87 0.73 -1.54 10.50
CA LEU A 87 -0.40 -1.28 9.61
C LEU A 87 -1.67 -1.89 10.22
N VAL A 88 -2.76 -1.13 10.20
CA VAL A 88 -4.09 -1.60 10.60
C VAL A 88 -4.95 -1.66 9.35
N ILE A 89 -5.50 -2.84 9.08
CA ILE A 89 -6.12 -3.15 7.78
C ILE A 89 -7.51 -3.75 8.02
N PRO A 90 -8.61 -3.07 7.64
CA PRO A 90 -9.92 -3.70 7.65
C PRO A 90 -10.00 -4.82 6.61
N MET A 91 -10.68 -5.89 6.98
CA MET A 91 -10.91 -7.05 6.11
C MET A 91 -12.37 -7.06 5.71
N ASN A 92 -12.63 -7.05 4.39
CA ASN A 92 -14.01 -7.21 3.89
C ASN A 92 -14.59 -8.56 4.30
N ALA A 93 -13.73 -9.58 4.35
CA ALA A 93 -14.09 -10.87 4.90
C ALA A 93 -14.14 -10.78 6.44
N ASN A 94 -15.18 -11.36 7.02
CA ASN A 94 -15.33 -11.55 8.47
C ASN A 94 -15.45 -10.27 9.32
N ASN A 95 -15.55 -9.08 8.70
CA ASN A 95 -15.65 -7.78 9.38
C ASN A 95 -14.54 -7.56 10.44
N GLY A 96 -13.33 -8.04 10.16
CA GLY A 96 -12.20 -8.03 11.09
C GLY A 96 -11.13 -6.98 10.78
N LEU A 97 -10.11 -6.92 11.64
CA LEU A 97 -8.90 -6.12 11.42
C LEU A 97 -7.67 -7.03 11.42
N ALA A 98 -6.76 -6.81 10.48
CA ALA A 98 -5.41 -7.35 10.51
C ALA A 98 -4.43 -6.28 11.00
N PHE A 99 -3.45 -6.72 11.79
CA PHE A 99 -2.39 -5.88 12.35
C PHE A 99 -1.05 -6.40 11.86
N ILE A 100 -0.33 -5.60 11.09
CA ILE A 100 0.96 -5.99 10.48
C ILE A 100 2.07 -5.12 11.07
N PRO A 101 2.90 -5.66 11.99
CA PRO A 101 4.04 -4.92 12.53
C PRO A 101 5.04 -4.54 11.44
N LEU A 102 5.61 -3.34 11.54
CA LEU A 102 6.63 -2.84 10.63
C LEU A 102 8.01 -2.90 11.30
N ASN A 103 8.93 -3.68 10.72
CA ASN A 103 10.35 -3.73 11.09
C ASN A 103 11.22 -3.02 10.05
#